data_AF-A0A812VKK1-F1
#
_entry.id   AF-A0A812VKK1-F1
#
_cell.length_a   1.000
_cell.length_b   1.000
_cell.length_c   1.000
_cell.angle_alpha   90.00
_cell.angle_beta   90.00
_cell.angle_gamma   90.00
#
_symmetry.space_group_name_H-M   'P 1'
#
loop_
_entity.id
_entity.type
_entity.pdbx_description
1 polymer ?
#
loop_
_entity_poly.entity_id
_entity_poly.type
_entity_poly.pdbx_seq_one_letter_code
_entity_poly.pdbx_strand_id
1 'polypeptide(L)'
;MARGRERAGDILAAVASATSVVTVLIGSIYLYWHFPSFTLKFEECYFENPDEYTYWVDCNSTWSNNWGMVGIPVWVPFFVGVAGTLMYYPMMMEVVGFPKNFLQHGIFLIIQAFFANIGYCGKLGVATGFVSIAVGIIAIIASGFHIKSTRMKALESNSKGMTYQLQQDESEDSEEDESE
;
A
#
# COMPACT_ATOMS: atom_id res chain seq x y z
N MET A 1 -13.36 15.73 22.29
CA MET A 1 -12.68 15.89 20.98
C MET A 1 -11.76 14.72 20.61
N ALA A 2 -10.99 14.13 21.55
CA ALA A 2 -10.06 13.03 21.24
C ALA A 2 -10.70 11.81 20.53
N ARG A 3 -11.84 11.33 21.03
CA ARG A 3 -12.59 10.19 20.46
C ARG A 3 -13.06 10.40 19.01
N GLY A 4 -13.29 11.65 18.59
CA GLY A 4 -13.69 11.97 17.21
C GLY A 4 -12.53 11.86 16.22
N ARG A 5 -11.33 12.28 16.64
CA ARG A 5 -10.09 12.18 15.83
C ARG A 5 -9.66 10.73 15.65
N GLU A 6 -9.84 9.90 16.68
CA GLU A 6 -9.55 8.47 16.61
C GLU A 6 -10.46 7.75 15.62
N ARG A 7 -11.77 8.00 15.67
CA ARG A 7 -12.74 7.44 14.70
C ARG A 7 -12.42 7.88 13.27
N ALA A 8 -12.07 9.14 13.06
CA ALA A 8 -11.65 9.63 11.74
C ALA A 8 -10.40 8.91 11.24
N GLY A 9 -9.42 8.68 12.12
CA GLY A 9 -8.23 7.88 11.80
C GLY A 9 -8.55 6.43 11.47
N ASP A 10 -9.44 5.79 12.22
CA ASP A 10 -9.83 4.39 11.97
C ASP A 10 -10.59 4.25 10.64
N ILE A 11 -11.49 5.19 10.31
CA ILE A 11 -12.17 5.24 9.01
C ILE A 11 -11.15 5.43 7.88
N LEU A 12 -10.21 6.36 8.04
CA LEU A 12 -9.21 6.62 7.02
C LEU A 12 -8.33 5.39 6.77
N ALA A 13 -7.91 4.70 7.82
CA ALA A 13 -7.16 3.45 7.70
C ALA A 13 -7.98 2.34 7.03
N ALA A 14 -9.29 2.26 7.28
CA ALA A 14 -10.18 1.29 6.63
C ALA A 14 -10.41 1.60 5.15
N VAL A 15 -10.57 2.88 4.79
CA VAL A 15 -10.70 3.30 3.38
C VAL A 15 -9.39 3.04 2.62
N ALA A 16 -8.26 3.36 3.24
CA ALA A 16 -6.95 3.09 2.67
C ALA A 16 -6.70 1.58 2.45
N SER A 17 -7.06 0.74 3.42
CA SER A 17 -6.93 -0.71 3.23
C SER A 17 -7.88 -1.24 2.15
N ALA A 18 -9.11 -0.72 2.08
CA ALA A 18 -10.05 -1.05 1.01
C ALA A 18 -9.48 -0.70 -0.38
N THR A 19 -8.79 0.43 -0.53
CA THR A 19 -8.13 0.75 -1.82
C THR A 19 -7.06 -0.28 -2.20
N SER A 20 -6.29 -0.80 -1.24
CA SER A 20 -5.34 -1.88 -1.50
C SER A 20 -6.01 -3.21 -1.79
N VAL A 21 -7.17 -3.53 -1.20
CA VAL A 21 -7.97 -4.72 -1.58
C VAL A 21 -8.38 -4.64 -3.05
N VAL A 22 -8.84 -3.47 -3.49
CA VAL A 22 -9.19 -3.27 -4.91
C VAL A 22 -7.97 -3.46 -5.81
N THR A 23 -6.79 -2.98 -5.39
CA THR A 23 -5.53 -3.24 -6.11
C THR A 23 -5.17 -4.74 -6.16
N VAL A 24 -5.42 -5.52 -5.10
CA VAL A 24 -5.27 -6.98 -5.14
C VAL A 24 -6.18 -7.61 -6.19
N LEU A 25 -7.45 -7.17 -6.26
CA LEU A 25 -8.40 -7.67 -7.25
C LEU A 25 -7.96 -7.33 -8.67
N ILE A 26 -7.51 -6.09 -8.90
CA ILE A 26 -6.93 -5.66 -10.18
C ILE A 26 -5.72 -6.53 -10.54
N GLY A 27 -4.77 -6.71 -9.62
CA GLY A 27 -3.60 -7.55 -9.84
C GLY A 27 -3.95 -9.02 -10.09
N SER A 28 -4.98 -9.54 -9.43
CA SER A 28 -5.45 -10.92 -9.63
C SER A 28 -6.09 -11.11 -11.01
N ILE A 29 -6.91 -10.15 -11.45
CA ILE A 29 -7.49 -10.14 -12.80
C ILE A 29 -6.37 -10.03 -13.84
N TYR A 30 -5.46 -9.08 -13.65
CA TYR A 30 -4.34 -8.87 -14.57
C TYR A 30 -3.47 -10.12 -14.70
N LEU A 31 -3.14 -10.76 -13.56
CA LEU A 31 -2.43 -12.02 -13.52
C LEU A 31 -3.20 -13.11 -14.26
N TYR A 32 -4.48 -13.33 -13.96
CA TYR A 32 -5.27 -14.40 -14.57
C TYR A 32 -5.33 -14.29 -16.10
N TRP A 33 -5.51 -13.08 -16.63
CA TRP A 33 -5.61 -12.84 -18.07
C TRP A 33 -4.27 -12.86 -18.80
N HIS A 34 -3.17 -12.53 -18.12
CA HIS A 34 -1.81 -12.54 -18.69
C HIS A 34 -0.99 -13.79 -18.30
N PHE A 35 -1.60 -14.76 -17.63
CA PHE A 35 -1.02 -16.07 -17.31
C PHE A 35 -1.14 -17.03 -18.50
N PRO A 36 -0.09 -17.78 -18.88
CA PRO A 36 1.21 -17.35 -19.35
C PRO A 36 1.20 -17.19 -20.89
N SER A 37 1.28 -15.95 -21.37
CA SER A 37 1.91 -15.67 -22.66
C SER A 37 3.04 -14.69 -22.39
N PHE A 38 4.26 -15.21 -22.24
CA PHE A 38 5.51 -14.47 -22.05
C PHE A 38 5.94 -13.67 -23.29
N THR A 39 4.97 -13.22 -24.09
CA THR A 39 5.16 -12.32 -25.22
C THR A 39 4.91 -10.92 -24.72
N LEU A 40 5.97 -10.13 -24.59
CA LEU A 40 5.88 -8.68 -24.49
C LEU A 40 5.12 -8.17 -25.73
N LYS A 41 3.84 -7.84 -25.57
CA LYS A 41 3.05 -7.21 -26.64
C LYS A 41 3.42 -5.73 -26.70
N PHE A 42 4.26 -5.38 -27.68
CA PHE A 42 4.72 -4.00 -27.90
C PHE A 42 3.81 -3.20 -28.83
N GLU A 43 2.85 -3.84 -29.50
CA GLU A 43 1.91 -3.19 -30.41
C GLU A 43 0.50 -3.75 -30.20
N GLU A 44 -0.49 -2.89 -30.50
CA GLU A 44 -1.95 -3.06 -30.39
C GLU A 44 -2.60 -2.47 -29.12
N CYS A 45 -2.83 -1.16 -29.17
CA CYS A 45 -3.77 -0.45 -28.30
C CYS A 45 -4.72 0.36 -29.20
N TYR A 46 -5.88 -0.20 -29.55
CA TYR A 46 -6.95 0.54 -30.23
C TYR A 46 -7.99 1.02 -29.21
N PHE A 47 -8.49 2.25 -29.37
CA PHE A 47 -9.57 2.80 -28.55
C PHE A 47 -10.95 2.21 -28.87
N GLU A 48 -11.08 1.53 -30.02
CA GLU A 48 -12.30 0.96 -30.54
C GLU A 48 -11.91 -0.18 -31.49
N ASN A 49 -12.04 -1.43 -31.05
CA ASN A 49 -12.16 -2.56 -31.97
C ASN A 49 -13.67 -2.76 -32.17
N PRO A 50 -14.22 -2.48 -33.36
CA PRO A 50 -15.64 -2.70 -33.64
C PRO A 50 -16.05 -4.17 -33.61
N ASP A 51 -15.08 -5.09 -33.51
CA ASP A 51 -15.28 -6.52 -33.76
C ASP A 51 -15.01 -7.42 -32.54
N GLU A 52 -14.66 -6.89 -31.36
CA GLU A 52 -14.22 -7.74 -30.24
C GLU A 52 -14.67 -7.25 -28.85
N TYR A 53 -15.25 -8.18 -28.06
CA TYR A 53 -15.80 -7.97 -26.71
C TYR A 53 -14.72 -7.74 -25.61
N THR A 54 -13.59 -7.12 -25.94
CA THR A 54 -12.42 -7.00 -25.05
C THR A 54 -12.24 -5.55 -24.60
N TYR A 55 -12.92 -5.19 -23.52
CA TYR A 55 -12.91 -3.86 -22.90
C TYR A 55 -11.72 -3.61 -21.96
N TRP A 56 -10.74 -4.54 -21.94
CA TRP A 56 -9.62 -4.59 -20.98
C TRP A 56 -8.23 -4.33 -21.62
N VAL A 57 -8.18 -3.66 -22.77
CA VAL A 57 -6.92 -3.37 -23.48
C VAL A 57 -6.03 -2.45 -22.63
N ASP A 58 -4.71 -2.69 -22.64
CA ASP A 58 -3.67 -1.93 -21.95
C ASP A 58 -3.51 -0.49 -22.49
N CYS A 59 -4.53 0.34 -22.32
CA CYS A 59 -4.56 1.74 -22.78
C CYS A 59 -3.51 2.64 -22.12
N ASN A 60 -2.73 2.14 -21.16
CA ASN A 60 -1.75 2.92 -20.43
C ASN A 60 -0.30 2.48 -20.65
N SER A 61 -0.04 1.82 -21.78
CA SER A 61 1.30 1.43 -22.24
C SER A 61 2.26 2.63 -22.34
N THR A 62 1.79 3.82 -22.73
CA THR A 62 2.62 5.04 -22.78
C THR A 62 3.09 5.47 -21.38
N TRP A 63 2.21 5.46 -20.38
CA TRP A 63 2.61 5.74 -19.00
C TRP A 63 3.58 4.68 -18.50
N SER A 64 3.24 3.40 -18.74
CA SER A 64 4.10 2.29 -18.36
C SER A 64 5.50 2.44 -18.98
N ASN A 65 5.60 2.82 -20.25
CA ASN A 65 6.86 3.04 -20.94
C ASN A 65 7.64 4.24 -20.39
N ASN A 66 6.98 5.37 -20.17
CA ASN A 66 7.61 6.58 -19.63
C ASN A 66 8.18 6.38 -18.23
N TRP A 67 7.59 5.48 -17.43
CA TRP A 67 8.05 5.16 -16.08
C TRP A 67 8.87 3.87 -15.99
N GLY A 68 9.24 3.26 -17.13
CA GLY A 68 10.02 2.02 -17.18
C GLY A 68 9.26 0.80 -16.64
N MET A 69 7.95 0.89 -16.47
CA MET A 69 7.08 -0.17 -15.95
C MET A 69 6.83 -1.30 -16.96
N VAL A 70 7.23 -1.13 -18.22
CA VAL A 70 7.18 -2.19 -19.26
C VAL A 70 8.07 -3.38 -18.88
N GLY A 71 9.13 -3.14 -18.11
CA GLY A 71 9.99 -4.20 -17.56
C GLY A 71 9.55 -4.72 -16.18
N ILE A 72 8.48 -4.14 -15.61
CA ILE A 72 8.02 -4.52 -14.27
C ILE A 72 7.11 -5.74 -14.37
N PRO A 73 7.32 -6.79 -13.56
CA PRO A 73 6.55 -8.01 -13.67
C PRO A 73 5.04 -7.84 -13.47
N VAL A 74 4.25 -8.65 -14.20
CA VAL A 74 2.77 -8.74 -14.15
C VAL A 74 2.22 -8.94 -12.73
N TRP A 75 3.03 -9.50 -11.81
CA TRP A 75 2.65 -9.76 -10.43
C TRP A 75 2.77 -8.56 -9.49
N VAL A 76 3.43 -7.47 -9.89
CA VAL A 76 3.59 -6.28 -9.05
C VAL A 76 2.28 -5.71 -8.52
N PRO A 77 1.22 -5.48 -9.33
CA PRO A 77 -0.05 -5.00 -8.79
C PRO A 77 -0.62 -5.92 -7.70
N PHE A 78 -0.48 -7.24 -7.86
CA PHE A 78 -0.95 -8.21 -6.87
C PHE A 78 -0.17 -8.10 -5.55
N PHE A 79 1.16 -8.19 -5.60
CA PHE A 79 1.98 -8.17 -4.37
C PHE A 79 1.97 -6.81 -3.68
N VAL A 80 1.95 -5.70 -4.44
CA VAL A 80 1.80 -4.35 -3.85
C VAL A 80 0.44 -4.19 -3.20
N GLY A 81 -0.63 -4.66 -3.85
CA GLY A 81 -1.97 -4.70 -3.23
C GLY A 81 -1.99 -5.52 -1.94
N VAL A 82 -1.39 -6.71 -1.95
CA VAL A 82 -1.34 -7.60 -0.79
C VAL A 82 -0.57 -6.92 0.34
N ALA A 83 0.61 -6.35 0.05
CA ALA A 83 1.37 -5.57 1.01
C ALA A 83 0.53 -4.44 1.62
N GLY A 84 -0.17 -3.67 0.79
CA GLY A 84 -1.06 -2.59 1.25
C GLY A 84 -2.22 -3.06 2.13
N THR A 85 -2.85 -4.19 1.79
CA THR A 85 -3.90 -4.77 2.63
C THR A 85 -3.37 -5.27 3.96
N LEU A 86 -2.17 -5.85 3.98
CA LEU A 86 -1.53 -6.34 5.19
C LEU A 86 -1.11 -5.21 6.13
N MET A 87 -0.92 -3.99 5.63
CA MET A 87 -0.75 -2.79 6.47
C MET A 87 -1.99 -2.51 7.35
N TYR A 88 -3.16 -3.08 7.03
CA TYR A 88 -4.30 -3.05 7.94
C TYR A 88 -4.17 -4.03 9.12
N TYR A 89 -3.15 -4.86 9.25
CA TYR A 89 -2.99 -5.71 10.42
C TYR A 89 -1.83 -5.21 11.30
N PRO A 90 -2.05 -4.97 12.61
CA PRO A 90 -1.01 -4.46 13.50
C PRO A 90 0.17 -5.43 13.63
N MET A 91 -0.08 -6.74 13.55
CA MET A 91 0.95 -7.78 13.63
C MET A 91 1.98 -7.69 12.49
N MET A 92 1.53 -7.35 11.27
CA MET A 92 2.44 -7.17 10.13
C MET A 92 3.25 -5.88 10.22
N MET A 93 2.77 -4.87 10.96
CA MET A 93 3.52 -3.64 11.22
C MET A 93 4.69 -3.86 12.17
N GLU A 94 4.60 -4.83 13.09
CA GLU A 94 5.69 -5.18 14.01
C GLU A 94 6.83 -5.91 13.29
N VAL A 95 6.50 -6.83 12.39
CA VAL A 95 7.50 -7.63 11.65
C VAL A 95 8.18 -6.83 10.54
N VAL A 96 7.42 -6.04 9.78
CA VAL A 96 7.93 -5.33 8.59
C VAL A 96 8.37 -3.90 8.92
N GLY A 97 8.01 -3.37 10.10
CA GLY A 97 8.41 -2.03 10.56
C GLY A 97 7.80 -0.88 9.75
N PHE A 98 6.86 -1.16 8.84
CA PHE A 98 6.26 -0.21 7.91
C PHE A 98 4.76 -0.50 7.75
N PRO A 99 3.84 0.49 7.73
CA PRO A 99 3.98 1.92 8.02
C PRO A 99 3.63 2.26 9.48
N LYS A 100 4.49 2.98 10.19
CA LYS A 100 4.29 3.41 11.59
C LYS A 100 3.37 4.63 11.73
N ASN A 101 3.14 5.37 10.63
CA ASN A 101 2.39 6.62 10.60
C ASN A 101 1.52 6.75 9.35
N PHE A 102 0.48 7.58 9.42
CA PHE A 102 -0.34 7.94 8.25
C PHE A 102 0.46 8.58 7.11
N LEU A 103 1.56 9.27 7.40
CA LEU A 103 2.49 9.79 6.38
C LEU A 103 3.06 8.66 5.51
N GLN A 104 3.59 7.60 6.14
CA GLN A 104 4.16 6.46 5.43
C GLN A 104 3.09 5.70 4.65
N HIS A 105 1.90 5.56 5.23
CA HIS A 105 0.77 4.92 4.55
C HIS A 105 0.27 5.75 3.35
N GLY A 106 0.24 7.08 3.47
CA GLY A 106 -0.12 7.97 2.37
C GLY A 106 0.89 7.95 1.23
N ILE A 107 2.19 7.97 1.55
CA ILE A 107 3.26 7.82 0.54
C ILE A 107 3.13 6.46 -0.15
N PHE A 108 2.88 5.39 0.60
CA PHE A 108 2.68 4.06 0.04
C PHE A 108 1.49 4.00 -0.92
N LEU A 109 0.36 4.62 -0.59
CA LEU A 109 -0.80 4.68 -1.48
C LEU A 109 -0.52 5.44 -2.78
N ILE A 110 0.30 6.50 -2.72
CA ILE A 110 0.74 7.23 -3.91
C ILE A 110 1.63 6.31 -4.76
N ILE A 111 2.61 5.63 -4.17
CA ILE A 111 3.46 4.67 -4.89
C ILE A 111 2.61 3.55 -5.51
N GLN A 112 1.67 2.98 -4.75
CA GLN A 112 0.71 1.97 -5.24
C GLN A 112 -0.12 2.52 -6.42
N ALA A 113 -0.56 3.77 -6.36
CA ALA A 113 -1.31 4.37 -7.45
C ALA A 113 -0.50 4.42 -8.76
N PHE A 114 0.74 4.89 -8.70
CA PHE A 114 1.60 5.05 -9.88
C PHE A 114 2.07 3.70 -10.43
N PHE A 115 2.51 2.81 -9.54
CA PHE A 115 3.25 1.59 -9.91
C PHE A 115 2.44 0.29 -9.82
N ALA A 116 1.21 0.31 -9.30
CA ALA A 116 0.38 -0.89 -9.18
C ALA A 116 -1.06 -0.69 -9.70
N ASN A 117 -1.50 0.54 -9.92
CA ASN A 117 -2.84 0.82 -10.43
C ASN A 117 -2.80 1.44 -11.83
N ILE A 118 -2.30 2.68 -11.96
CA ILE A 118 -2.39 3.47 -13.20
C ILE A 118 -1.78 2.68 -14.37
N GLY A 119 -0.59 2.08 -14.19
CA GLY A 119 0.08 1.31 -15.23
C GLY A 119 -0.52 -0.07 -15.58
N TYR A 120 -1.60 -0.51 -14.95
CA TYR A 120 -2.15 -1.87 -15.08
C TYR A 120 -3.68 -1.85 -15.27
N CYS A 121 -4.26 -2.79 -16.04
CA CYS A 121 -5.73 -2.90 -16.25
C CYS A 121 -6.44 -1.63 -16.81
N GLY A 122 -5.75 -0.81 -17.62
CA GLY A 122 -6.36 0.28 -18.38
C GLY A 122 -7.22 1.25 -17.54
N LYS A 123 -8.49 1.48 -17.93
CA LYS A 123 -9.38 2.47 -17.30
C LYS A 123 -9.69 2.21 -15.83
N LEU A 124 -9.83 0.93 -15.41
CA LEU A 124 -10.06 0.61 -13.99
C LEU A 124 -8.82 0.87 -13.13
N GLY A 125 -7.63 0.55 -13.65
CA GLY A 125 -6.38 0.89 -12.97
C GLY A 125 -6.21 2.40 -12.79
N VAL A 126 -6.54 3.19 -13.80
CA VAL A 126 -6.51 4.65 -13.71
C VAL A 126 -7.51 5.17 -12.66
N ALA A 127 -8.76 4.70 -12.66
CA ALA A 127 -9.77 5.12 -11.69
C ALA A 127 -9.36 4.78 -10.25
N THR A 128 -8.94 3.53 -9.99
CA THR A 128 -8.45 3.11 -8.67
C THR A 128 -7.17 3.85 -8.28
N GLY A 129 -6.32 4.18 -9.26
CA GLY A 129 -5.14 5.02 -9.09
C GLY A 129 -5.48 6.40 -8.53
N PHE A 130 -6.43 7.11 -9.15
CA PHE A 130 -6.87 8.43 -8.65
C PHE A 130 -7.47 8.36 -7.25
N VAL A 131 -8.28 7.33 -6.96
CA VAL A 131 -8.82 7.12 -5.61
C VAL A 131 -7.68 6.89 -4.60
N SER A 132 -6.68 6.09 -4.96
CA SER A 132 -5.51 5.82 -4.11
C SER A 132 -4.69 7.08 -3.85
N ILE A 133 -4.51 7.95 -4.87
CA ILE A 133 -3.86 9.26 -4.70
C ILE A 133 -4.67 10.16 -3.78
N ALA A 134 -5.99 10.27 -3.99
CA ALA A 134 -6.85 11.12 -3.16
C ALA A 134 -6.82 10.68 -1.68
N VAL A 135 -6.93 9.38 -1.42
CA VAL A 135 -6.84 8.82 -0.06
C VAL A 135 -5.43 9.01 0.51
N GLY A 136 -4.38 8.85 -0.30
CA GLY A 136 -2.99 9.10 0.08
C GLY A 136 -2.75 10.55 0.52
N ILE A 137 -3.27 11.53 -0.23
CA ILE A 137 -3.19 12.96 0.11
C ILE A 137 -3.93 13.23 1.43
N ILE A 138 -5.13 12.68 1.60
CA ILE A 138 -5.89 12.83 2.86
C ILE A 138 -5.10 12.22 4.04
N ALA A 139 -4.43 11.09 3.86
CA ALA A 139 -3.57 10.48 4.88
C ALA A 139 -2.35 11.36 5.24
N ILE A 140 -1.72 12.01 4.26
CA ILE A 140 -0.62 12.95 4.50
C ILE A 140 -1.13 14.17 5.29
N ILE A 141 -2.26 14.74 4.90
CA ILE A 141 -2.87 15.88 5.60
C ILE A 141 -3.25 15.48 7.04
N ALA A 142 -3.87 14.31 7.23
CA ALA A 142 -4.22 13.79 8.54
C ALA A 142 -2.99 13.61 9.45
N SER A 143 -1.85 13.21 8.87
CA SER A 143 -0.57 13.15 9.58
C SER A 143 -0.09 14.53 10.02
N GLY A 144 -0.23 15.56 9.19
CA GLY A 144 0.10 16.95 9.55
C GLY A 144 -0.73 17.48 10.72
N PHE A 145 -1.98 17.03 10.86
CA PHE A 145 -2.83 17.32 12.00
C PHE A 145 -2.63 16.37 13.19
N HIS A 146 -1.59 15.52 13.20
CA HIS A 146 -1.35 14.52 14.25
C HIS A 146 -2.58 13.63 14.56
N ILE A 147 -3.41 13.35 13.55
CA ILE A 147 -4.50 12.38 13.70
C ILE A 147 -3.86 10.99 13.74
N LYS A 148 -4.22 10.20 14.75
CA LYS A 148 -3.73 8.82 14.93
C LYS A 148 -4.93 7.88 15.02
N SER A 149 -4.84 6.73 14.38
CA SER A 149 -5.81 5.65 14.57
C SER A 149 -5.59 5.00 15.94
N THR A 150 -6.63 4.33 16.43
CA THR A 150 -6.55 3.58 17.70
C THR A 150 -5.42 2.55 17.66
N ARG A 151 -5.22 1.95 16.48
CA ARG A 151 -4.20 0.93 16.22
C ARG A 151 -2.78 1.46 16.22
N MET A 152 -2.54 2.63 15.63
CA MET A 152 -1.21 3.27 15.66
C MET A 152 -0.81 3.65 17.08
N LYS A 153 -1.77 4.09 17.92
CA LYS A 153 -1.52 4.35 19.33
C LYS A 153 -1.17 3.08 20.11
N ALA A 154 -1.87 1.98 19.84
CA ALA A 154 -1.58 0.68 20.46
C ALA A 154 -0.16 0.19 20.13
N LEU A 155 0.26 0.33 18.86
CA LEU A 155 1.62 -0.01 18.43
C LEU A 155 2.68 0.89 19.06
N GLU A 156 2.44 2.20 19.17
CA GLU A 156 3.36 3.11 19.85
C GLU A 156 3.51 2.77 21.33
N SER A 157 2.41 2.37 21.99
CA SER A 157 2.44 1.92 23.39
C SER A 157 3.23 0.61 23.55
N ASN A 158 3.01 -0.37 22.66
CA ASN A 158 3.70 -1.65 22.71
C ASN A 158 5.20 -1.50 22.47
N SER A 159 5.57 -0.69 21.46
CA SER A 159 6.97 -0.38 21.14
C SER A 159 7.69 0.28 22.30
N LYS A 160 7.05 1.22 23.02
CA LYS A 160 7.67 1.84 24.21
C LYS A 160 7.85 0.84 25.34
N GLY A 161 6.85 0.00 25.60
CA GLY A 161 6.94 -1.05 26.63
C GLY A 161 8.13 -1.98 26.39
N MET A 162 8.34 -2.41 25.14
CA MET A 162 9.47 -3.27 24.77
C MET A 162 10.83 -2.57 24.96
N THR A 163 10.95 -1.28 24.62
CA THR A 163 12.19 -0.52 24.85
C THR A 163 12.52 -0.39 26.33
N TYR A 164 11.53 -0.18 27.20
CA TYR A 164 11.76 -0.12 28.64
C TYR A 164 12.23 -1.45 29.22
N GLN A 165 11.68 -2.57 28.75
CA GLN A 165 12.11 -3.92 29.18
C GLN A 165 13.57 -4.17 28.78
N LEU A 166 13.93 -3.90 27.53
CA LEU A 166 15.32 -4.05 27.07
C LEU A 166 16.31 -3.18 27.85
N GLN A 167 15.94 -1.94 28.17
CA GLN A 167 16.80 -1.07 28.98
C GLN A 167 16.95 -1.56 30.42
N GLN A 168 15.92 -2.22 30.96
CA GLN A 168 15.95 -2.77 32.30
C GLN A 168 16.83 -4.03 32.36
N ASP A 169 16.68 -4.94 31.39
CA ASP A 169 17.50 -6.14 31.26
C ASP A 169 18.99 -5.75 31.07
N GLU A 170 19.29 -4.76 30.21
CA GLU A 170 20.67 -4.28 29.98
C GLU A 170 21.27 -3.62 31.23
N SER A 171 20.46 -3.00 32.09
CA SER A 171 20.93 -2.45 33.36
C SER A 171 21.19 -3.52 34.43
N GLU A 172 20.36 -4.56 34.49
CA GLU A 172 20.54 -5.68 35.42
C GLU A 172 21.79 -6.49 35.07
N ASP A 173 22.02 -6.79 33.78
CA ASP A 173 23.23 -7.47 33.31
C ASP A 173 24.51 -6.65 33.62
N SER A 174 24.45 -5.32 33.52
CA SER A 174 25.59 -4.44 33.82
C SER A 174 25.95 -4.37 35.30
N GLU A 175 24.99 -4.56 36.20
CA GLU A 175 25.24 -4.62 37.65
C GLU A 175 25.82 -5.98 38.07
N GLU A 176 25.46 -7.07 37.38
CA GLU A 176 26.05 -8.40 37.64
C GLU A 176 27.53 -8.45 37.25
N ASP A 177 27.92 -7.89 36.09
CA ASP A 177 29.31 -7.88 35.61
C ASP A 177 30.27 -6.98 36.45
N GLU A 178 29.78 -5.94 37.15
CA GLU A 178 30.60 -5.15 38.08
C GLU A 178 30.81 -5.83 39.45
N SER A 179 30.11 -6.94 39.71
CA SER A 179 30.11 -7.63 41.01
C SER A 179 30.98 -8.89 41.09
N GLU A 180 31.59 -9.32 39.97
CA GLU A 180 32.62 -10.38 39.89
C GLU A 180 34.07 -9.84 39.87
#